data_AF-A0A182EYA8-F1
#
_entry.id   AF-A0A182EYA8-F1
#
_cell.length_a   1.000
_cell.length_b   1.000
_cell.length_c   1.000
_cell.angle_alpha   90.00
_cell.angle_beta   90.00
_cell.angle_gamma   90.00
#
_symmetry.space_group_name_H-M   'P 1'
#
loop_
_entity.id
_entity.type
_entity.pdbx_description
1 polymer ?
#
loop_
_entity_poly.entity_id
_entity_poly.type
_entity_poly.pdbx_seq_one_letter_code
_entity_poly.pdbx_strand_id
1 'polypeptide(L)'
;LPYIAHKPDEIEEMVKKQLKDLQVNYFDLYLIHCPCPCKHRPEHTPDNCKPLLEDGHLVPELVDHLETWKVLEDLYKKGILKVSCC
;
A
#
# COMPACT_ATOMS: atom_id res chain seq x y z
N LEU A 1 -4.00 1.26 -1.62
CA LEU A 1 -2.98 0.32 -1.09
C LEU A 1 -3.10 -1.05 -1.75
N PRO A 2 -2.08 -1.52 -2.48
CA PRO A 2 -2.08 -2.83 -3.14
C PRO A 2 -1.83 -3.99 -2.17
N TYR A 3 -2.09 -5.23 -2.61
CA TYR A 3 -1.99 -6.47 -1.84
C TYR A 3 -0.68 -6.70 -1.07
N ILE A 4 0.41 -6.13 -1.55
CA ILE A 4 1.76 -6.42 -1.04
C ILE A 4 2.32 -5.34 -0.12
N ALA A 5 1.72 -4.15 -0.05
CA ALA A 5 2.32 -3.00 0.63
C ALA A 5 1.53 -2.65 1.89
N HIS A 6 1.52 -3.53 2.88
CA HIS A 6 0.75 -3.33 4.11
C HIS A 6 1.62 -3.06 5.34
N LYS A 7 2.93 -3.32 5.29
CA LYS A 7 3.82 -2.95 6.39
C LYS A 7 4.01 -1.44 6.45
N PRO A 8 4.17 -0.85 7.65
CA PRO A 8 4.36 0.58 7.81
C PRO A 8 5.40 1.21 6.87
N ASP A 9 6.59 0.60 6.79
CA ASP A 9 7.70 1.11 5.97
C ASP A 9 7.43 1.02 4.46
N GLU A 10 6.62 0.04 4.03
CA GLU A 10 6.27 -0.18 2.62
C GLU A 10 5.19 0.80 2.14
N ILE A 11 4.27 1.19 3.02
CA ILE A 11 3.16 2.09 2.70
C ILE A 11 3.68 3.45 2.27
N GLU A 12 4.63 4.04 3.01
CA GLU A 12 5.16 5.36 2.68
C GLU A 12 5.86 5.37 1.31
N GLU A 13 6.69 4.37 1.04
CA GLU A 13 7.40 4.26 -0.23
C GLU A 13 6.44 4.01 -1.40
N MET A 14 5.41 3.18 -1.19
CA MET A 14 4.35 2.97 -2.18
C MET A 14 3.59 4.26 -2.47
N VAL A 15 3.19 5.02 -1.45
CA VAL A 15 2.47 6.29 -1.62
C VAL A 15 3.35 7.32 -2.33
N LYS A 16 4.62 7.47 -1.94
CA LYS A 16 5.58 8.36 -2.63
C LYS A 16 5.74 8.00 -4.10
N LYS A 17 5.88 6.70 -4.40
CA LYS A 17 5.96 6.21 -5.78
C LYS A 17 4.68 6.54 -6.55
N GLN A 18 3.51 6.28 -5.98
CA GLN A 18 2.21 6.55 -6.63
C GLN A 18 2.01 8.05 -6.90
N LEU A 19 2.37 8.93 -5.97
CA LEU A 19 2.34 10.38 -6.17
C LEU A 19 3.24 10.79 -7.36
N LYS A 20 4.45 10.24 -7.42
CA LYS A 20 5.41 10.50 -8.51
C LYS A 20 4.90 9.99 -9.86
N ASP A 21 4.42 8.75 -9.90
CA ASP A 21 3.94 8.10 -11.12
C ASP A 21 2.70 8.80 -11.69
N LEU A 22 1.83 9.31 -10.82
CA LEU A 22 0.62 10.07 -11.20
C LEU A 22 0.85 11.58 -11.33
N GLN A 23 2.04 12.07 -10.98
CA GLN A 23 2.42 13.49 -11.02
C GLN A 23 1.48 14.39 -10.21
N VAL A 24 1.04 13.92 -9.04
CA VAL A 24 0.19 14.65 -8.11
C VAL A 24 0.89 14.83 -6.77
N ASN A 25 0.48 15.86 -6.02
CA ASN A 25 1.08 16.17 -4.71
C ASN A 25 0.26 15.60 -3.54
N TYR A 26 -0.98 15.15 -3.80
CA TYR A 26 -1.88 14.57 -2.80
C TYR A 26 -2.93 13.69 -3.48
N PHE A 27 -3.67 12.92 -2.68
CA PHE A 27 -4.85 12.15 -3.10
C PHE A 27 -6.11 12.65 -2.40
N ASP A 28 -7.19 12.89 -3.15
CA ASP A 28 -8.52 13.22 -2.60
C ASP A 28 -9.20 12.06 -1.87
N LEU A 29 -8.78 10.83 -2.18
CA LEU A 29 -9.24 9.59 -1.56
C LEU A 29 -8.17 8.52 -1.72
N TYR A 30 -7.89 7.78 -0.64
CA TYR A 30 -6.98 6.65 -0.66
C TYR A 30 -7.55 5.48 0.12
N LEU A 31 -7.66 4.31 -0.53
CA LEU A 31 -8.31 3.13 0.01
C LEU A 31 -7.32 1.98 0.19
N ILE A 32 -7.53 1.18 1.23
CA ILE A 32 -6.96 -0.17 1.30
C ILE A 32 -7.71 -1.03 0.28
N HIS A 33 -7.03 -1.49 -0.77
CA HIS A 33 -7.69 -2.19 -1.88
C HIS A 33 -8.22 -3.57 -1.46
N CYS A 34 -7.47 -4.27 -0.60
CA CYS A 34 -7.83 -5.57 -0.06
C CYS A 34 -7.33 -5.66 1.39
N PRO A 35 -8.13 -6.18 2.35
CA PRO A 35 -7.71 -6.34 3.75
C PRO A 35 -6.81 -7.57 3.98
N CYS A 36 -6.49 -8.34 2.93
CA CYS A 36 -5.68 -9.56 3.01
C CYS A 36 -4.28 -9.32 2.39
N PRO A 37 -3.29 -8.91 3.19
CA PRO A 37 -1.93 -8.71 2.70
C PRO A 37 -1.30 -10.02 2.22
N CYS A 38 -0.47 -9.91 1.18
CA CYS A 38 0.23 -11.02 0.55
C CYS A 38 1.73 -10.74 0.53
N LYS A 39 2.55 -11.78 0.68
CA LYS A 39 4.01 -11.64 0.63
C LYS A 39 4.46 -11.14 -0.74
N HIS A 40 5.56 -10.41 -0.74
CA HIS A 40 6.27 -10.03 -1.96
C HIS A 40 6.86 -11.27 -2.65
N ARG A 41 6.91 -11.24 -3.98
CA ARG A 41 7.76 -12.15 -4.74
C ARG A 41 9.25 -11.83 -4.43
N PRO A 42 10.14 -12.83 -4.36
CA PRO A 42 11.58 -12.60 -4.20
C PRO A 42 12.13 -11.58 -5.21
N GLU A 43 13.06 -10.73 -4.76
CA GLU A 43 13.55 -9.53 -5.43
C GLU A 43 14.33 -9.79 -6.74
N HIS A 44 13.72 -10.31 -7.81
CA HIS A 44 14.32 -10.33 -9.16
C HIS A 44 13.27 -10.28 -10.30
N THR A 45 12.04 -9.87 -10.02
CA THR A 45 11.01 -9.80 -11.06
C THR A 45 10.62 -8.37 -11.40
N PRO A 46 10.51 -8.01 -12.69
CA PRO A 46 10.24 -6.65 -13.16
C PRO A 46 8.86 -6.10 -12.76
N ASP A 47 7.98 -6.93 -12.18
CA ASP A 47 6.67 -6.53 -11.67
C ASP A 47 6.68 -6.49 -10.13
N ASN A 48 7.17 -5.39 -9.56
CA ASN A 48 7.22 -5.18 -8.10
C ASN A 48 5.84 -5.12 -7.42
N CYS A 49 4.74 -5.19 -8.16
CA CYS A 49 3.37 -5.17 -7.62
C CYS A 49 2.70 -6.55 -7.57
N LYS A 50 3.40 -7.63 -7.93
CA LYS A 50 2.84 -8.99 -7.94
C LYS A 50 3.10 -9.74 -6.62
N PRO A 51 2.06 -10.32 -6.01
CA PRO A 51 2.22 -11.13 -4.81
C PRO A 51 2.94 -12.46 -5.10
N LEU A 52 3.51 -13.06 -4.05
CA LEU A 52 4.05 -14.41 -4.07
C LEU A 52 2.93 -15.43 -4.29
N LEU A 53 3.21 -16.36 -5.19
CA LEU A 53 2.36 -17.52 -5.46
C LEU A 53 3.17 -18.78 -5.12
N GLU A 54 2.62 -19.64 -4.25
CA GLU A 54 3.11 -20.98 -3.97
C GLU A 54 2.03 -21.97 -4.40
N ASP A 55 2.38 -22.93 -5.26
CA ASP A 55 1.44 -23.92 -5.83
C ASP A 55 0.17 -23.31 -6.46
N GLY A 56 0.29 -22.10 -7.02
CA GLY A 56 -0.83 -21.37 -7.64
C GLY A 56 -1.70 -20.58 -6.65
N HIS A 57 -1.37 -20.60 -5.36
CA HIS A 57 -2.10 -19.90 -4.30
C HIS A 57 -1.32 -18.67 -3.80
N LEU A 58 -2.06 -17.60 -3.46
CA LEU A 58 -1.48 -16.41 -2.84
C LEU A 58 -0.94 -16.75 -1.45
N VAL A 59 0.30 -16.34 -1.17
CA VAL A 59 0.89 -16.52 0.15
C VAL A 59 0.54 -15.32 1.03
N PRO A 60 -0.28 -15.48 2.08
CA PRO A 60 -0.64 -14.38 2.95
C PRO A 60 0.55 -13.88 3.75
N GLU A 61 0.56 -12.59 4.03
CA GLU A 61 1.48 -11.97 4.99
C GLU A 61 0.69 -11.58 6.24
N LEU A 62 1.26 -11.82 7.41
CA LEU A 62 0.61 -11.45 8.67
C LEU A 62 1.00 -10.02 9.04
N VAL A 63 0.11 -9.07 8.75
CA VAL A 63 0.23 -7.68 9.16
C VAL A 63 -1.04 -7.27 9.90
N ASP A 64 -0.88 -6.64 11.07
CA ASP A 64 -2.02 -6.07 11.77
C ASP A 64 -2.55 -4.85 11.00
N HIS A 65 -3.80 -4.93 10.58
CA HIS A 65 -4.54 -3.84 9.94
C HIS A 65 -4.49 -2.51 10.73
N LEU A 66 -4.39 -2.55 12.06
CA LEU A 66 -4.25 -1.35 12.87
C LEU A 66 -2.93 -0.61 12.62
N GLU A 67 -1.84 -1.34 12.37
CA GLU A 67 -0.55 -0.75 12.02
C GLU A 67 -0.59 -0.11 10.63
N THR A 68 -1.24 -0.78 9.66
CA THR A 68 -1.51 -0.20 8.34
C THR A 68 -2.33 1.09 8.47
N TRP A 69 -3.39 1.08 9.28
CA TRP A 69 -4.29 2.22 9.44
C TRP A 69 -3.60 3.43 10.07
N LYS A 70 -2.77 3.23 11.11
CA LYS A 70 -2.01 4.31 11.76
C LYS A 70 -1.13 5.09 10.78
N VAL A 71 -0.51 4.41 9.80
CA VAL A 71 0.29 5.08 8.77
C VAL A 71 -0.59 5.92 7.84
N LEU A 72 -1.76 5.40 7.45
CA LEU A 72 -2.70 6.17 6.64
C LEU A 72 -3.23 7.40 7.39
N GLU A 73 -3.49 7.30 8.70
CA GLU A 73 -3.85 8.43 9.54
C GLU A 73 -2.74 9.49 9.62
N ASP A 74 -1.48 9.08 9.70
CA ASP A 74 -0.34 10.00 9.69
C ASP A 74 -0.19 10.71 8.32
N LEU A 75 -0.34 9.97 7.22
CA LEU A 75 -0.33 10.55 5.87
C LEU A 75 -1.51 11.51 5.64
N TYR A 76 -2.66 11.25 6.26
CA TYR A 76 -3.78 12.19 6.28
C TYR A 76 -3.45 13.47 7.05
N LYS A 77 -2.86 13.36 8.25
CA LYS A 77 -2.39 14.52 9.03
C LYS A 77 -1.35 15.36 8.29
N LYS A 78 -0.49 14.72 7.49
CA LYS A 78 0.48 15.38 6.61
C LYS A 78 -0.15 16.06 5.38
N GLY A 79 -1.46 15.88 5.14
CA GLY A 79 -2.18 16.45 3.99
C GLY A 79 -1.90 15.75 2.65
N ILE A 80 -1.18 14.62 2.68
CA ILE A 80 -0.88 13.79 1.50
C ILE A 80 -2.14 13.04 1.08
N LEU A 81 -2.91 12.55 2.06
CA LEU A 81 -4.22 11.94 1.84
C LEU A 81 -5.27 12.91 2.35
N LYS A 82 -6.36 13.05 1.59
CA LYS A 82 -7.51 13.87 1.97
C LYS A 82 -8.77 13.04 1.87
N VAL A 83 -9.82 13.60 2.45
CA VAL A 83 -11.20 13.23 2.20
C VAL A 83 -11.91 14.56 2.03
N SER A 84 -12.20 14.92 0.78
CA SER A 84 -12.85 16.19 0.47
C SER A 84 -14.30 16.13 0.96
N CYS A 85 -14.63 16.87 2.02
CA CYS A 85 -16.02 17.19 2.34
C CYS A 85 -16.51 18.24 1.34
N CYS A 86 -17.63 17.94 0.67
CA CYS A 86 -18.41 18.92 -0.07
C CYS A 86 -19.06 19.93 0.87
#